data_AF-A0A4D8RCH8-F1
#
_entry.id   AF-A0A4D8RCH8-F1
#
_cell.length_a   1.000
_cell.length_b   1.000
_cell.length_c   1.000
_cell.angle_alpha   90.00
_cell.angle_beta   90.00
_cell.angle_gamma   90.00
#
_symmetry.space_group_name_H-M   'P 1'
#
loop_
_entity.id
_entity.type
_entity.pdbx_description
1 polymer ?
#
loop_
_entity_poly.entity_id
_entity_poly.type
_entity_poly.pdbx_seq_one_letter_code
_entity_poly.pdbx_strand_id
1 'polypeptide(L)'
;MVAVAAALAACQFPGFPPPQQTATLPPPTVPKPPPEERGIWIVGSPSMRGAVGTAASRFDSTPDTQPRLVAEGTNSGFRSFCAGVGLEHPDMVVSDRPIRAEEQKRCRAKGITMTEYELGPKQFVYVKDAHMMTIPGVRDFTDSWGVKGKPVRGA
;
A
#
# COMPACT_ATOMS: atom_id res chain seq x y z
N MET A 1 -44.10 -15.50 72.86
CA MET A 1 -44.62 -16.38 71.78
C MET A 1 -43.93 -15.94 70.50
N VAL A 2 -42.97 -16.75 70.03
CA VAL A 2 -43.01 -17.50 68.76
C VAL A 2 -42.82 -16.61 67.52
N ALA A 3 -41.81 -17.00 66.74
CA ALA A 3 -41.30 -16.43 65.50
C ALA A 3 -42.35 -16.25 64.39
N VAL A 4 -42.02 -15.47 63.35
CA VAL A 4 -41.81 -15.96 61.96
C VAL A 4 -41.06 -14.89 61.16
N ALA A 5 -40.02 -15.34 60.47
CA ALA A 5 -39.17 -14.61 59.54
C ALA A 5 -39.87 -14.30 58.21
N ALA A 6 -39.58 -13.14 57.62
CA ALA A 6 -39.81 -12.86 56.21
C ALA A 6 -38.46 -12.50 55.56
N ALA A 7 -37.97 -13.40 54.72
CA ALA A 7 -36.72 -13.26 54.00
C ALA A 7 -36.88 -12.26 52.83
N LEU A 8 -36.10 -11.18 52.84
CA LEU A 8 -35.79 -10.42 51.63
C LEU A 8 -34.43 -10.88 51.14
N ALA A 9 -34.44 -11.68 50.08
CA ALA A 9 -33.26 -12.11 49.37
C ALA A 9 -32.61 -10.90 48.67
N ALA A 10 -31.54 -10.37 49.26
CA ALA A 10 -30.58 -9.56 48.53
C ALA A 10 -29.66 -10.52 47.76
N CYS A 11 -29.90 -10.70 46.46
CA CYS A 11 -28.91 -11.28 45.56
C CYS A 11 -27.70 -10.33 45.54
N GLN A 12 -26.69 -10.64 46.34
CA GLN A 12 -25.36 -10.06 46.20
C GLN A 12 -24.81 -10.56 44.86
N PHE A 13 -24.82 -9.69 43.84
CA PHE A 13 -24.04 -9.94 42.63
C PHE A 13 -22.56 -9.90 43.04
N PRO A 14 -21.82 -11.02 42.98
CA PRO A 14 -20.38 -10.96 43.15
C PRO A 14 -19.84 -10.05 42.04
N GLY A 15 -19.14 -8.99 42.44
CA GLY A 15 -18.55 -8.03 41.52
C GLY A 15 -17.67 -8.76 40.51
N PHE A 16 -18.08 -8.75 39.25
CA PHE A 16 -17.20 -9.11 38.16
C PHE A 16 -16.09 -8.06 38.13
N PRO A 17 -14.80 -8.44 38.22
CA PRO A 17 -13.73 -7.51 37.96
C PRO A 17 -13.91 -6.95 36.53
N PRO A 18 -13.61 -5.66 36.30
CA PRO A 18 -13.63 -5.11 34.95
C PRO A 18 -12.73 -5.96 34.05
N PRO A 19 -13.09 -6.15 32.76
CA PRO A 19 -12.30 -6.98 31.86
C PRO A 19 -10.88 -6.45 31.87
N GLN A 20 -9.96 -7.25 32.43
CA GLN A 20 -8.54 -6.96 32.30
C GLN A 20 -8.26 -6.98 30.81
N GLN A 21 -7.81 -5.84 30.28
CA GLN A 21 -7.36 -5.73 28.90
C GLN A 21 -6.38 -6.88 28.66
N THR A 22 -6.87 -7.91 27.97
CA THR A 22 -6.03 -8.97 27.45
C THR A 22 -4.93 -8.28 26.69
N ALA A 23 -3.70 -8.53 27.13
CA ALA A 23 -2.48 -8.04 26.51
C ALA A 23 -2.68 -8.01 25.00
N THR A 24 -2.57 -6.81 24.42
CA THR A 24 -2.62 -6.61 22.97
C THR A 24 -1.56 -7.52 22.38
N LEU A 25 -2.00 -8.66 21.83
CA LEU A 25 -1.11 -9.52 21.08
C LEU A 25 -0.48 -8.64 20.00
N PRO A 26 0.85 -8.68 19.82
CA PRO A 26 1.45 -8.03 18.66
C PRO A 26 0.71 -8.55 17.42
N PRO A 27 0.39 -7.67 16.45
CA PRO A 27 -0.27 -8.12 15.23
C PRO A 27 0.51 -9.31 14.69
N PRO A 28 -0.17 -10.39 14.26
CA PRO A 28 0.53 -11.53 13.69
C PRO A 28 1.47 -11.02 12.63
N THR A 29 2.74 -11.43 12.69
CA THR A 29 3.68 -11.18 11.61
C THR A 29 3.17 -11.92 10.39
N VAL A 30 2.33 -11.27 9.59
CA VAL A 30 1.87 -11.81 8.31
C VAL A 30 3.13 -12.14 7.52
N PRO A 31 3.41 -13.42 7.22
CA PRO A 31 4.56 -13.78 6.42
C PRO A 31 4.45 -12.99 5.12
N LYS A 32 5.48 -12.20 4.81
CA LYS A 32 5.52 -11.41 3.59
C LYS A 32 5.38 -12.41 2.43
N PRO A 33 4.41 -12.24 1.51
CA PRO A 33 4.28 -13.13 0.38
C PRO A 33 5.62 -13.18 -0.37
N PRO A 34 6.02 -14.36 -0.87
CA PRO A 34 7.12 -14.46 -1.82
C PRO A 34 6.97 -13.41 -2.93
N PRO A 35 8.08 -12.91 -3.50
CA PRO A 35 8.05 -11.96 -4.61
C PRO A 35 7.09 -12.37 -5.73
N GLU A 36 7.05 -13.66 -6.06
CA GLU A 36 6.13 -14.24 -7.06
C GLU A 36 4.64 -14.25 -6.67
N GLU A 37 4.28 -14.02 -5.41
CA GLU A 37 2.87 -13.91 -4.99
C GLU A 37 2.40 -12.46 -4.87
N ARG A 38 3.35 -11.53 -4.82
CA ARG A 38 3.09 -10.09 -4.66
C ARG A 38 2.51 -9.47 -5.93
N GLY A 39 2.97 -9.91 -7.11
CA GLY A 39 2.71 -9.20 -8.36
C GLY A 39 3.44 -7.84 -8.42
N ILE A 40 3.14 -7.06 -9.46
CA ILE A 40 3.59 -5.67 -9.56
C ILE A 40 2.79 -4.84 -8.56
N TRP A 41 3.45 -4.28 -7.55
CA TRP A 41 2.81 -3.57 -6.46
C TRP A 41 2.77 -2.07 -6.72
N ILE A 42 1.55 -1.58 -6.84
CA ILE A 42 1.25 -0.20 -7.17
C ILE A 42 0.53 0.42 -5.99
N VAL A 43 0.91 1.63 -5.60
CA VAL A 43 0.21 2.42 -4.57
C VAL A 43 -0.25 3.76 -5.13
N GLY A 44 -1.21 4.42 -4.49
CA GLY A 44 -1.47 5.84 -4.74
C GLY A 44 -2.93 6.22 -4.96
N SER A 45 -3.18 7.11 -5.93
CA SER A 45 -4.48 7.78 -6.06
C SER A 45 -5.63 6.81 -6.39
N PRO A 46 -6.77 6.89 -5.68
CA PRO A 46 -7.98 6.15 -6.04
C PRO A 46 -8.60 6.57 -7.37
N SER A 47 -8.33 7.79 -7.85
CA SER A 47 -8.79 8.22 -9.19
C SER A 47 -8.11 7.43 -10.31
N MET A 48 -6.95 6.83 -10.04
CA MET A 48 -6.20 6.01 -11.01
C MET A 48 -6.68 4.56 -11.11
N ARG A 49 -7.67 4.13 -10.30
CA ARG A 49 -8.18 2.75 -10.31
C ARG A 49 -8.64 2.28 -11.70
N GLY A 50 -9.37 3.13 -12.43
CA GLY A 50 -9.85 2.80 -13.78
C GLY A 50 -8.72 2.68 -14.80
N ALA A 51 -7.74 3.60 -14.76
CA ALA A 51 -6.58 3.58 -15.64
C ALA A 51 -5.70 2.36 -15.40
N VAL A 52 -5.36 2.08 -14.13
CA VAL A 52 -4.57 0.90 -13.75
C VAL A 52 -5.32 -0.39 -14.06
N GLY A 53 -6.62 -0.45 -13.80
CA GLY A 53 -7.45 -1.62 -14.13
C GLY A 53 -7.47 -1.91 -15.63
N THR A 54 -7.60 -0.88 -16.46
CA THR A 54 -7.58 -1.02 -17.93
C THR A 54 -6.20 -1.45 -18.45
N ALA A 55 -5.13 -0.90 -17.89
CA ALA A 55 -3.76 -1.31 -18.24
C ALA A 55 -3.52 -2.77 -17.82
N ALA A 56 -3.92 -3.14 -16.60
CA ALA A 56 -3.78 -4.50 -16.07
C ALA A 56 -4.60 -5.52 -16.87
N SER A 57 -5.80 -5.18 -17.34
CA SER A 57 -6.62 -6.11 -18.13
C SER A 57 -6.07 -6.39 -19.53
N ARG A 58 -5.22 -5.50 -20.05
CA ARG A 58 -4.57 -5.64 -21.37
C ARG A 58 -3.17 -6.23 -21.28
N PHE A 59 -2.61 -6.27 -20.08
CA PHE A 59 -1.28 -6.80 -19.83
C PHE A 59 -1.35 -8.32 -19.71
N ASP A 60 -0.60 -9.01 -20.57
CA ASP A 60 -0.46 -10.46 -20.50
C ASP A 60 0.35 -10.81 -19.24
N SER A 61 -0.38 -11.14 -18.18
CA SER A 61 0.19 -11.32 -16.85
C SER A 61 0.03 -12.74 -16.36
N THR A 62 1.05 -13.15 -15.63
CA THR A 62 1.08 -14.35 -14.81
C THR A 62 0.76 -13.98 -13.36
N PRO A 63 0.47 -14.95 -12.47
CA PRO A 63 0.18 -14.66 -11.06
C PRO A 63 1.22 -13.76 -10.36
N ASP A 64 2.49 -13.88 -10.76
CA ASP A 64 3.66 -13.15 -10.26
C ASP A 64 3.91 -11.79 -10.90
N THR A 65 3.28 -11.49 -12.03
CA THR A 65 3.39 -10.21 -12.72
C THR A 65 2.09 -9.41 -12.73
N GLN A 66 1.00 -9.97 -12.19
CA GLN A 66 -0.30 -9.31 -12.08
C GLN A 66 -0.18 -7.96 -11.34
N PRO A 67 -0.56 -6.83 -11.97
CA PRO A 67 -0.58 -5.53 -11.29
C PRO A 67 -1.62 -5.47 -10.18
N ARG A 68 -1.21 -5.02 -8.99
CA ARG A 68 -2.06 -4.86 -7.80
C ARG A 68 -1.97 -3.45 -7.26
N LEU A 69 -3.10 -2.74 -7.26
CA LEU A 69 -3.21 -1.35 -6.79
C LEU A 69 -3.76 -1.27 -5.36
N VAL A 70 -2.99 -0.63 -4.47
CA VAL A 70 -3.43 -0.17 -3.15
C VAL A 70 -3.75 1.33 -3.23
N ALA A 71 -5.05 1.64 -3.32
CA ALA A 71 -5.57 2.96 -3.64
C ALA A 71 -5.88 3.82 -2.39
N GLU A 72 -4.86 4.18 -1.61
CA GLU A 72 -5.00 4.94 -0.35
C GLU A 72 -4.77 6.46 -0.47
N GLY A 73 -4.59 6.97 -1.68
CA GLY A 73 -4.35 8.40 -1.93
C GLY A 73 -2.91 8.71 -2.33
N THR A 74 -2.74 9.77 -3.12
CA THR A 74 -1.45 10.22 -3.66
C THR A 74 -0.39 10.42 -2.57
N ASN A 75 -0.73 11.14 -1.49
CA ASN A 75 0.21 11.43 -0.41
C ASN A 75 0.63 10.16 0.36
N SER A 76 -0.32 9.26 0.66
CA SER A 76 -0.04 7.97 1.31
C SER A 76 0.82 7.10 0.40
N GLY A 77 0.46 7.04 -0.89
CA GLY A 77 1.20 6.31 -1.92
C GLY A 77 2.65 6.75 -2.02
N PHE A 78 2.92 8.06 -2.15
CA PHE A 78 4.30 8.56 -2.16
C PHE A 78 5.04 8.28 -0.85
N ARG A 79 4.37 8.30 0.30
CA ARG A 79 5.00 7.95 1.58
C ARG A 79 5.44 6.48 1.60
N SER A 80 4.58 5.56 1.19
CA SER A 80 4.89 4.13 1.12
C SER A 80 5.91 3.82 0.04
N PHE A 81 5.78 4.43 -1.14
CA PHE A 81 6.71 4.30 -2.26
C PHE A 81 8.12 4.79 -1.88
N CYS A 82 8.23 5.98 -1.25
CA CYS A 82 9.52 6.53 -0.83
C CYS A 82 10.10 5.89 0.45
N ALA A 83 9.50 4.83 1.00
CA ALA A 83 9.98 4.21 2.23
C ALA A 83 11.32 3.46 2.06
N GLY A 84 11.60 2.95 0.86
CA GLY A 84 12.85 2.27 0.52
C GLY A 84 12.83 1.60 -0.86
N VAL A 85 13.90 0.89 -1.19
CA VAL A 85 14.05 0.01 -2.37
C VAL A 85 14.08 -1.44 -1.91
N GLY A 86 13.65 -2.36 -2.78
CA GLY A 86 13.60 -3.78 -2.46
C GLY A 86 12.19 -4.36 -2.57
N LEU A 87 12.03 -5.62 -2.18
CA LEU A 87 10.82 -6.41 -2.41
C LEU A 87 9.69 -6.07 -1.43
N GLU A 88 10.01 -5.37 -0.34
CA GLU A 88 9.12 -4.94 0.76
C GLU A 88 8.54 -3.56 0.53
N HIS A 89 8.87 -2.93 -0.60
CA HIS A 89 8.43 -1.60 -0.94
C HIS A 89 7.67 -1.60 -2.26
N PRO A 90 6.69 -0.68 -2.45
CA PRO A 90 5.95 -0.57 -3.70
C PRO A 90 6.86 -0.34 -4.89
N ASP A 91 6.50 -0.90 -6.05
CA ASP A 91 7.27 -0.75 -7.29
C ASP A 91 6.96 0.56 -8.01
N MET A 92 5.69 0.95 -7.92
CA MET A 92 5.14 2.09 -8.63
C MET A 92 4.24 2.92 -7.71
N VAL A 93 4.17 4.22 -7.96
CA VAL A 93 3.13 5.09 -7.40
C VAL A 93 2.37 5.79 -8.51
N VAL A 94 1.04 5.73 -8.43
CA VAL A 94 0.12 6.43 -9.34
C VAL A 94 -0.44 7.67 -8.66
N SER A 95 -0.51 8.76 -9.41
CA SER A 95 -0.84 10.07 -8.87
C SER A 95 -1.74 10.85 -9.82
N ASP A 96 -2.66 11.62 -9.24
CA ASP A 96 -3.57 12.55 -9.93
C ASP A 96 -2.99 13.96 -10.13
N ARG A 97 -1.72 14.13 -9.75
CA ARG A 97 -0.94 15.36 -9.88
C ARG A 97 0.55 15.05 -10.07
N PRO A 98 1.37 16.02 -10.50
CA PRO A 98 2.81 15.87 -10.45
C PRO A 98 3.32 15.63 -9.02
N ILE A 99 4.45 14.94 -8.92
CA ILE A 99 5.22 14.79 -7.69
C ILE A 99 5.65 16.16 -7.14
N ARG A 100 5.58 16.34 -5.82
CA ARG A 100 6.06 17.55 -5.14
C ARG A 100 7.54 17.47 -4.80
N ALA A 101 8.16 18.62 -4.62
CA ALA A 101 9.55 18.72 -4.21
C ALA A 101 9.83 17.97 -2.89
N GLU A 102 8.93 18.05 -1.89
CA GLU A 102 9.12 17.30 -0.64
C GLU A 102 9.02 15.77 -0.81
N GLU A 103 8.19 15.29 -1.75
CA GLU A 103 8.06 13.86 -2.07
C GLU A 103 9.33 13.34 -2.75
N GLN A 104 9.81 14.09 -3.75
CA GLN A 104 11.05 13.80 -4.45
C GLN A 104 12.24 13.78 -3.47
N LYS A 105 12.33 14.77 -2.57
CA LYS A 105 13.39 14.83 -1.55
C LYS A 105 13.36 13.62 -0.61
N ARG A 106 12.18 13.17 -0.17
CA ARG A 106 12.05 11.97 0.68
C ARG A 106 12.55 10.71 -0.03
N CYS A 107 12.15 10.52 -1.28
CA CYS A 107 12.63 9.40 -2.08
C CYS A 107 14.16 9.43 -2.25
N ARG A 108 14.73 10.58 -2.59
CA ARG A 108 16.19 10.74 -2.72
C ARG A 108 16.95 10.47 -1.44
N ALA A 109 16.43 10.90 -0.30
CA ALA A 109 17.03 10.61 1.01
C ALA A 109 17.12 9.11 1.32
N LYS A 110 16.35 8.27 0.60
CA LYS A 110 16.39 6.81 0.66
C LYS A 110 17.11 6.17 -0.54
N GLY A 111 17.82 6.96 -1.35
CA GLY A 111 18.54 6.48 -2.53
C GLY A 111 17.62 6.07 -3.69
N ILE A 112 16.34 6.46 -3.66
CA ILE A 112 15.38 6.10 -4.71
C ILE A 112 15.54 7.08 -5.88
N THR A 113 15.89 6.54 -7.03
CA THR A 113 15.72 7.18 -8.33
C THR A 113 14.47 6.63 -9.02
N MET A 114 13.81 7.45 -9.82
CA MET A 114 12.55 7.08 -10.44
C MET A 114 12.37 7.73 -11.81
N THR A 115 11.56 7.06 -12.62
CA THR A 115 11.12 7.51 -13.93
C THR A 115 9.64 7.86 -13.88
N GLU A 116 9.27 9.01 -14.42
CA GLU A 116 7.89 9.50 -14.53
C GLU A 116 7.31 9.16 -15.91
N TYR A 117 6.07 8.68 -15.91
CA TYR A 117 5.26 8.40 -17.08
C TYR A 117 3.98 9.21 -17.00
N GLU A 118 3.74 10.06 -17.98
CA GLU A 118 2.49 10.81 -18.11
C GLU A 118 1.54 10.02 -19.01
N LEU A 119 0.47 9.49 -18.43
CA LEU A 119 -0.54 8.72 -19.17
C LEU A 119 -1.65 9.62 -19.72
N GLY A 120 -1.78 10.83 -19.19
CA GLY A 120 -2.80 11.79 -19.59
C GLY A 120 -2.95 12.95 -18.61
N PRO A 121 -3.97 13.81 -18.79
CA PRO A 121 -4.25 14.91 -17.89
C PRO A 121 -4.51 14.39 -16.47
N LYS A 122 -3.71 14.82 -15.50
CA LYS A 122 -3.81 14.36 -14.10
C LYS A 122 -3.64 12.83 -13.96
N GLN A 123 -2.82 12.22 -14.80
CA GLN A 123 -2.51 10.79 -14.71
C GLN A 123 -1.00 10.59 -14.83
N PHE A 124 -0.35 10.44 -13.68
CA PHE A 124 1.09 10.27 -13.56
C PHE A 124 1.39 8.93 -12.93
N VAL A 125 2.41 8.25 -13.44
CA VAL A 125 2.96 7.04 -12.82
C VAL A 125 4.46 7.22 -12.61
N TYR A 126 4.93 6.90 -11.42
CA TYR A 126 6.34 6.94 -11.07
C TYR A 126 6.79 5.53 -10.76
N VAL A 127 7.91 5.12 -11.36
CA VAL A 127 8.46 3.77 -11.24
C VAL A 127 9.87 3.87 -10.71
N LYS A 128 10.24 3.06 -9.71
CA LYS A 128 11.62 3.04 -9.22
C LYS A 128 12.53 2.46 -10.29
N ASP A 129 13.64 3.14 -10.57
CA ASP A 129 14.58 2.65 -11.59
C ASP A 129 15.20 1.31 -11.17
N ALA A 130 15.44 1.14 -9.87
CA ALA A 130 15.94 -0.11 -9.29
C ALA A 130 14.99 -1.30 -9.52
N HIS A 131 13.70 -1.07 -9.71
CA HIS A 131 12.69 -2.12 -9.88
C HIS A 131 12.47 -2.52 -11.34
N MET A 132 12.86 -1.68 -12.30
CA MET A 132 12.70 -1.96 -13.74
C MET A 132 13.35 -3.27 -14.19
N MET A 133 14.47 -3.67 -13.57
CA MET A 133 15.22 -4.86 -13.97
C MET A 133 15.22 -5.96 -12.90
N THR A 134 14.69 -5.68 -11.71
CA THR A 134 14.75 -6.62 -10.57
C THR A 134 13.41 -7.25 -10.24
N ILE A 135 12.31 -6.60 -10.60
CA ILE A 135 10.96 -7.11 -10.35
C ILE A 135 10.38 -7.63 -11.66
N PRO A 136 10.01 -8.92 -11.73
CA PRO A 136 9.39 -9.50 -12.92
C PRO A 136 8.19 -8.67 -13.40
N GLY A 137 8.10 -8.48 -14.71
CA GLY A 137 6.98 -7.80 -15.36
C GLY A 137 6.94 -6.27 -15.21
N VAL A 138 7.70 -5.62 -14.32
CA VAL A 138 7.63 -4.15 -14.15
C VAL A 138 7.99 -3.41 -15.45
N ARG A 139 9.06 -3.85 -16.12
CA ARG A 139 9.46 -3.26 -17.40
C ARG A 139 8.43 -3.52 -18.49
N ASP A 140 8.01 -4.78 -18.65
CA ASP A 140 7.04 -5.15 -19.70
C ASP A 140 5.70 -4.43 -19.49
N PHE A 141 5.26 -4.30 -18.25
CA PHE A 141 4.05 -3.56 -17.90
C PHE A 141 4.18 -2.08 -18.22
N THR A 142 5.33 -1.48 -17.93
CA THR A 142 5.60 -0.08 -18.25
C THR A 142 5.69 0.16 -19.77
N ASP A 143 6.36 -0.74 -20.49
CA ASP A 143 6.49 -0.68 -21.95
C ASP A 143 5.13 -0.87 -22.65
N SER A 144 4.20 -1.63 -22.04
CA SER A 144 2.84 -1.86 -22.55
C SER A 144 2.00 -0.58 -22.69
N TRP A 145 2.36 0.50 -21.99
CA TRP A 145 1.63 1.76 -22.04
C TRP A 145 1.91 2.58 -23.30
N GLY A 146 2.98 2.26 -24.03
CA GLY A 146 3.36 2.96 -25.26
C GLY A 146 3.75 4.43 -25.07
N VAL A 147 4.07 4.84 -23.84
CA VAL A 147 4.51 6.20 -23.52
C VAL A 147 5.97 6.21 -23.05
N LYS A 148 6.71 7.26 -23.41
CA LYS A 148 8.11 7.40 -23.01
C LYS A 148 8.21 7.97 -21.59
N GLY A 149 8.95 7.27 -20.73
CA GLY A 149 9.28 7.76 -19.41
C GLY A 149 10.34 8.87 -19.44
N LYS A 150 10.29 9.77 -18.46
CA LYS A 150 11.30 10.81 -18.22
C LYS A 150 11.91 10.65 -16.83
N PRO A 151 13.25 10.66 -16.68
CA PRO A 151 13.87 10.60 -15.37
C PRO A 151 13.45 11.79 -14.49
N VAL A 152 13.10 11.53 -13.24
CA VAL A 152 12.71 12.56 -12.26
C VAL A 152 13.96 13.23 -11.70
N ARG A 153 14.48 14.21 -12.44
CA ARG A 153 15.64 15.02 -12.05
C ARG A 153 15.26 16.10 -11.04
N GLY A 154 16.21 16.49 -10.21
CA GLY A 154 16.00 17.47 -9.15
C GLY A 154 15.98 18.87 -9.73
N ALA A 155 15.03 19.68 -9.26
CA ALA A 155 15.24 21.12 -9.19
C ALA A 155 16.28 21.42 -8.11
#